data_AF-A0A732XWK4-F1
#
_entry.id   AF-A0A732XWK4-F1
#
_cell.length_a   1.000
_cell.length_b   1.000
_cell.length_c   1.000
_cell.angle_alpha   90.00
_cell.angle_beta   90.00
_cell.angle_gamma   90.00
#
_symmetry.space_group_name_H-M   'P 1'
#
loop_
_entity.id
_entity.type
_entity.pdbx_description
1 polymer ?
#
loop_
_entity_poly.entity_id
_entity_poly.type
_entity_poly.pdbx_seq_one_letter_code
_entity_poly.pdbx_strand_id
1 'polypeptide(L)' 'MKILITGGAGFIGSAVVRHIIKNTQDTVVNIDKLT' A
#
# COMPACT_ATOMS: atom_id res chain seq x y z
N MET A 1 -7.18 -8.20 7.52
CA MET A 1 -7.09 -6.92 8.27
C MET A 1 -7.25 -5.75 7.29
N LYS A 2 -7.70 -4.57 7.75
CA LYS A 2 -7.73 -3.35 6.92
C LYS A 2 -6.52 -2.47 7.27
N ILE A 3 -5.68 -2.17 6.29
CA ILE A 3 -4.42 -1.45 6.47
C ILE A 3 -4.52 -0.10 5.75
N LEU A 4 -4.28 0.99 6.50
CA LEU A 4 -4.13 2.33 5.93
C LEU A 4 -2.63 2.60 5.70
N ILE A 5 -2.27 2.97 4.47
CA ILE A 5 -0.88 3.31 4.10
C ILE A 5 -0.88 4.73 3.56
N THR A 6 0.10 5.54 3.99
CA THR A 6 0.43 6.81 3.35
C THR A 6 1.72 6.67 2.55
N GLY A 7 1.85 7.40 1.44
CA GLY A 7 3.06 7.31 0.60
C GLY A 7 3.20 5.98 -0.16
N GLY A 8 2.11 5.24 -0.34
CA GLY A 8 2.09 3.93 -0.99
C GLY A 8 2.37 3.94 -2.49
N ALA A 9 2.46 5.11 -3.13
CA ALA A 9 2.90 5.26 -4.51
C ALA A 9 4.40 5.58 -4.65
N GLY A 10 5.11 5.80 -3.54
CA GLY A 10 6.56 5.94 -3.52
C GLY A 10 7.31 4.62 -3.80
N PHE A 11 8.64 4.67 -3.85
CA PHE A 11 9.47 3.48 -4.15
C PHE A 11 9.19 2.31 -3.18
N ILE A 12 9.36 2.55 -1.88
CA ILE A 12 9.15 1.52 -0.84
C ILE A 12 7.65 1.27 -0.65
N GLY A 13 6.85 2.33 -0.53
CA GLY A 13 5.42 2.22 -0.30
C GLY A 13 4.73 1.34 -1.35
N SER A 14 5.11 1.51 -2.61
CA SER A 14 4.53 0.71 -3.70
C SER A 14 4.96 -0.76 -3.65
N ALA A 15 6.16 -1.07 -3.16
CA ALA A 15 6.60 -2.45 -2.94
C ALA A 15 5.80 -3.12 -1.82
N VAL A 16 5.55 -2.39 -0.73
CA VAL A 16 4.73 -2.86 0.39
C VAL A 16 3.29 -3.11 -0.05
N VAL A 17 2.65 -2.15 -0.74
CA VAL A 17 1.29 -2.31 -1.28
C VAL A 17 1.21 -3.54 -2.20
N ARG A 18 2.15 -3.68 -3.14
CA ARG A 18 2.21 -4.86 -4.04
C ARG A 18 2.39 -6.16 -3.28
N HIS A 19 3.21 -6.19 -2.23
CA HIS A 19 3.42 -7.38 -1.43
C HIS A 19 2.16 -7.80 -0.69
N ILE A 20 1.47 -6.84 -0.04
CA ILE A 20 0.23 -7.11 0.71
C ILE A 20 -0.84 -7.67 -0.23
N ILE A 21 -1.11 -7.00 -1.35
CA ILE A 21 -2.15 -7.42 -2.30
C ILE A 21 -1.87 -8.79 -2.93
N LYS A 22 -0.60 -9.16 -3.13
CA LYS A 22 -0.23 -10.42 -3.78
C LYS A 22 -0.07 -11.61 -2.84
N ASN A 23 0.27 -11.38 -1.58
CA ASN A 23 0.74 -12.45 -0.68
C ASN A 23 -0.07 -12.57 0.62
N THR A 24 -1.04 -11.68 0.86
CA THR A 24 -1.89 -11.75 2.05
C THR A 24 -3.37 -11.61 1.69
N GLN A 25 -4.24 -11.86 2.66
CA GLN A 25 -5.70 -11.66 2.54
C GLN A 25 -6.11 -10.27 3.08
N ASP A 26 -5.14 -9.38 3.28
CA ASP A 26 -5.42 -8.05 3.82
C ASP A 26 -5.82 -7.08 2.71
N THR A 27 -6.61 -6.09 3.11
CA THR A 27 -7.04 -5.01 2.21
C THR A 27 -6.30 -3.74 2.56
N VAL A 28 -5.86 -2.99 1.55
CA VAL A 28 -5.10 -1.75 1.71
C VAL A 28 -5.91 -0.55 1.23
N VAL A 29 -5.91 0.51 2.01
CA VAL A 29 -6.32 1.86 1.60
C VAL A 29 -5.05 2.71 1.53
N ASN A 30 -4.63 3.10 0.33
CA ASN A 30 -3.48 3.96 0.13
C ASN A 30 -3.92 5.42 -0.01
N ILE A 31 -3.40 6.31 0.83
CA ILE A 31 -3.57 7.76 0.71
C ILE A 31 -2.22 8.35 0.31
N ASP A 32 -2.14 8.89 -0.90
CA ASP A 32 -0.92 9.47 -1.41
C ASP A 32 -1.21 10.82 -2.07
N LYS A 33 -0.24 11.73 -1.99
CA LYS A 33 -0.25 12.98 -2.74
C LYS A 33 0.73 12.83 -3.89
N LEU A 34 0.20 12.44 -5.05
CA LEU A 34 0.97 12.41 -6.28
C LEU A 34 1.09 13.85 -6.82
N THR A 35 2.17 14.51 -6.39
CA THR A 35 2.52 15.93 -6.62
C THR A 35 1.54 16.96 -6.07
#